data_AF-A0A067LH69-F1
#
_entry.id   AF-A0A067LH69-F1
#
_cell.length_a   1.000
_cell.length_b   1.000
_cell.length_c   1.000
_cell.angle_alpha   90.00
_cell.angle_beta   90.00
_cell.angle_gamma   90.00
#
_symmetry.space_group_name_H-M   'P 1'
#
loop_
_entity.id
_entity.type
_entity.pdbx_description
1 polymer ?
#
loop_
_entity_poly.entity_id
_entity_poly.type
_entity_poly.pdbx_seq_one_letter_code
_entity_poly.pdbx_strand_id
1 'polypeptide(L)'
;MSTQGGNTQGGWGNTQGGNTQGGGWGNTQGGNTQGGGWGNTQGGNTQGGGWGNTQGGNTQGGGYGNTQGGNTQGGGWGNTQGGNTQGGGWGNTQGGNTQGGGYGNTQGGNTQGGGWRY
;
A
#
# COMPACT_ATOMS: atom_id res chain seq x y z
N MET A 1 19.47 8.78 -5.04
CA MET A 1 19.61 10.06 -4.29
C MET A 1 18.92 9.93 -2.94
N SER A 2 19.46 10.46 -1.85
CA SER A 2 18.79 10.39 -0.54
C SER A 2 18.59 11.79 0.02
N THR A 3 17.42 12.07 0.59
CA THR A 3 17.11 13.39 1.16
C THR A 3 16.51 13.26 2.55
N GLN A 4 16.83 14.23 3.42
CA GLN A 4 16.28 14.35 4.77
C GLN A 4 15.45 15.64 4.82
N GLY A 5 14.16 15.52 5.13
CA GLY A 5 13.17 16.61 5.08
C GLY A 5 12.83 17.14 3.68
N GLY A 6 13.51 16.64 2.64
CA GLY A 6 13.30 17.02 1.24
C GLY A 6 12.38 16.07 0.49
N ASN A 7 11.72 16.57 -0.55
CA ASN A 7 10.90 15.74 -1.44
C ASN A 7 11.71 15.29 -2.65
N THR A 8 11.45 14.08 -3.16
CA THR A 8 12.02 13.56 -4.40
C THR A 8 10.94 13.45 -5.48
N GLN A 9 11.31 13.71 -6.74
CA GLN A 9 10.41 13.58 -7.89
C GLN A 9 11.02 12.66 -8.96
N GLY A 10 10.46 11.46 -9.10
CA GLY A 10 10.86 10.46 -10.08
C GLY A 10 12.28 9.90 -9.93
N GLY A 11 12.59 8.83 -10.67
CA GLY A 11 13.92 8.21 -10.66
C GLY A 11 14.22 7.43 -9.37
N TRP A 12 15.50 7.32 -9.00
CA TRP A 12 15.93 6.51 -7.85
C TRP A 12 16.21 7.37 -6.62
N GLY A 13 15.44 7.22 -5.53
CA GLY A 13 15.80 7.89 -4.29
C GLY A 13 15.01 7.57 -3.04
N ASN A 14 15.65 7.80 -1.89
CA ASN A 14 15.08 7.57 -0.57
C ASN A 14 14.85 8.89 0.18
N THR A 15 13.80 8.96 0.98
CA THR A 15 13.42 10.16 1.75
C THR A 15 13.23 9.80 3.23
N GLN A 16 13.71 10.65 4.12
CA GLN A 16 13.41 10.60 5.56
C GLN A 16 12.73 11.90 5.98
N GLY A 17 11.50 11.83 6.47
CA GLY A 17 10.65 12.98 6.83
C GLY A 17 10.14 13.80 5.65
N GLY A 18 10.38 13.33 4.41
CA GLY A 18 9.94 13.99 3.18
C GLY A 18 9.13 13.04 2.29
N ASN A 19 8.57 13.55 1.19
CA ASN A 19 7.69 12.81 0.32
C ASN A 19 8.38 12.39 -1.00
N THR A 20 8.00 11.23 -1.52
CA THR A 20 8.43 10.76 -2.84
C THR A 20 7.27 10.89 -3.82
N GLN A 21 7.47 11.56 -4.96
CA GLN A 21 6.44 11.79 -5.98
C GLN A 21 6.87 11.30 -7.37
N GLY A 22 5.90 10.90 -8.19
CA GLY A 22 6.13 10.46 -9.58
C GLY A 22 6.52 8.99 -9.71
N GLY A 23 7.02 8.60 -10.87
CA GLY A 23 7.41 7.21 -11.14
C GLY A 23 8.91 6.95 -10.98
N GLY A 24 9.26 5.85 -10.30
CA GLY A 24 10.65 5.62 -9.91
C GLY A 24 10.81 4.50 -8.88
N TRP A 25 12.00 4.42 -8.30
CA TRP A 25 12.38 3.43 -7.30
C TRP A 25 12.81 4.14 -6.01
N GLY A 26 12.24 3.82 -4.85
CA GLY A 26 12.57 4.57 -3.65
C GLY A 26 11.89 4.15 -2.37
N ASN A 27 12.53 4.42 -1.23
CA ASN A 27 11.94 4.19 0.08
C ASN A 27 11.68 5.51 0.82
N THR A 28 10.54 5.61 1.47
CA THR A 28 10.11 6.77 2.24
C THR A 28 9.93 6.39 3.70
N GLN A 29 10.55 7.13 4.62
CA GLN A 29 10.34 6.98 6.07
C GLN A 29 9.77 8.26 6.66
N GLY A 30 8.66 8.18 7.39
CA GLY A 30 8.00 9.33 8.02
C GLY A 30 7.36 10.33 7.05
N GLY A 31 7.15 9.92 5.80
CA GLY A 31 6.52 10.74 4.76
C GLY A 31 5.71 9.88 3.79
N ASN A 32 5.15 10.50 2.76
CA ASN A 32 4.23 9.84 1.83
C ASN A 32 4.88 9.56 0.47
N THR A 33 4.43 8.49 -0.17
CA THR A 33 4.82 8.13 -1.55
C THR A 33 3.61 8.30 -2.46
N GLN A 34 3.74 9.05 -3.56
CA GLN A 34 2.67 9.27 -4.53
C GLN A 34 3.15 9.02 -5.97
N GLY A 35 2.50 8.14 -6.72
CA GLY A 35 2.83 7.88 -8.12
C GLY A 35 2.89 6.40 -8.47
N GLY A 36 3.53 6.09 -9.60
CA GLY A 36 3.63 4.74 -10.15
C GLY A 36 5.07 4.22 -10.11
N GLY A 37 5.43 3.26 -9.26
CA GLY A 37 6.85 2.90 -9.12
C GLY A 37 7.11 1.68 -8.23
N TRP A 38 8.36 1.52 -7.82
CA TRP A 38 8.79 0.47 -6.90
C TRP A 38 9.28 1.09 -5.59
N GLY A 39 8.72 0.74 -4.44
CA GLY A 39 9.15 1.40 -3.22
C GLY A 39 8.47 0.97 -1.93
N ASN A 40 9.11 1.22 -0.79
CA ASN A 40 8.51 0.98 0.51
C ASN A 40 8.27 2.27 1.28
N THR A 41 7.16 2.35 1.99
CA THR A 41 6.81 3.48 2.85
C THR A 41 6.69 3.01 4.30
N GLN A 42 7.38 3.68 5.23
CA GLN A 42 7.25 3.42 6.68
C GLN A 42 6.75 4.68 7.39
N GLY A 43 5.71 4.55 8.21
CA GLY A 43 5.13 5.64 8.99
C GLY A 43 4.40 6.70 8.16
N GLY A 44 4.06 6.39 6.92
CA GLY A 44 3.32 7.27 6.03
C GLY A 44 2.55 6.50 4.97
N ASN A 45 1.87 7.22 4.08
CA ASN A 45 0.90 6.65 3.15
C ASN A 45 1.48 6.49 1.74
N THR A 46 0.99 5.49 1.02
CA THR A 46 1.30 5.26 -0.39
C THR A 46 0.06 5.51 -1.23
N GLN A 47 0.14 6.35 -2.26
CA GLN A 47 -0.95 6.62 -3.19
C GLN A 47 -0.52 6.39 -4.65
N GLY A 48 -1.23 5.56 -5.39
CA GLY A 48 -1.04 5.38 -6.83
C GLY A 48 -0.78 3.93 -7.24
N GLY A 49 0.09 3.79 -8.23
CA GLY A 49 0.36 2.56 -8.97
C GLY A 49 1.65 1.85 -8.54
N GLY A 50 1.77 0.55 -8.80
CA GLY A 50 3.09 -0.10 -8.83
C GLY A 50 3.37 -1.07 -7.69
N TRP A 51 4.64 -1.27 -7.36
CA TRP A 51 5.12 -2.36 -6.51
C TRP A 51 5.68 -1.83 -5.19
N GLY A 52 5.22 -2.31 -4.04
CA GLY A 52 5.71 -1.73 -2.80
C GLY A 52 5.06 -2.20 -1.51
N ASN A 53 5.72 -1.98 -0.38
CA ASN A 53 5.12 -2.27 0.93
C ASN A 53 4.92 -0.99 1.75
N THR A 54 3.82 -0.92 2.49
CA THR A 54 3.53 0.16 3.43
C THR A 54 3.46 -0.38 4.85
N GLN A 55 4.18 0.22 5.79
CA GLN A 55 4.15 -0.14 7.20
C GLN A 55 3.73 1.06 8.05
N GLY A 56 2.74 0.89 8.91
CA GLY A 56 2.22 1.94 9.81
C GLY A 56 1.48 3.06 9.08
N GLY A 57 1.05 2.83 7.84
CA GLY A 57 0.30 3.78 7.04
C GLY A 57 -0.58 3.08 6.02
N ASN A 58 -1.33 3.87 5.25
CA ASN A 58 -2.36 3.38 4.34
C ASN A 58 -1.86 3.33 2.90
N THR A 59 -2.40 2.39 2.13
CA THR A 59 -2.15 2.28 0.69
C THR A 59 -3.45 2.59 -0.06
N GLN A 60 -3.41 3.50 -1.03
CA GLN A 60 -4.54 3.82 -1.91
C GLN A 60 -4.14 3.72 -3.38
N GLY A 61 -4.84 2.93 -4.18
CA GLY A 61 -4.61 2.80 -5.61
C GLY A 61 -4.53 1.35 -6.08
N GLY A 62 -3.81 1.13 -7.18
CA GLY A 62 -3.75 -0.17 -7.86
C GLY A 62 -2.31 -0.69 -7.94
N GLY A 63 -2.01 -1.93 -7.57
CA GLY A 63 -0.60 -2.35 -7.63
C GLY A 63 -0.32 -3.71 -7.05
N TYR A 64 0.95 -3.98 -6.76
CA TYR A 64 1.45 -5.18 -6.12
C TYR A 64 2.10 -4.79 -4.79
N GLY A 65 1.57 -5.21 -3.65
CA GLY A 65 2.14 -4.71 -2.41
C GLY A 65 1.49 -5.17 -1.13
N ASN A 66 2.21 -5.11 -0.01
CA ASN A 66 1.65 -5.44 1.30
C ASN A 66 1.51 -4.21 2.19
N THR A 67 0.44 -4.17 2.98
CA THR A 67 0.21 -3.14 3.99
C THR A 67 0.20 -3.77 5.38
N GLN A 68 0.99 -3.24 6.31
CA GLN A 68 1.01 -3.68 7.70
C GLN A 68 0.64 -2.52 8.64
N GLY A 69 -0.32 -2.74 9.53
CA GLY A 69 -0.77 -1.75 10.51
C GLY A 69 -1.54 -0.57 9.91
N GLY A 70 -2.04 -0.72 8.68
CA GLY A 70 -2.83 0.29 7.99
C GLY A 70 -3.76 -0.34 6.97
N ASN A 71 -4.56 0.49 6.32
CA ASN A 71 -5.63 0.07 5.42
C ASN A 71 -5.18 0.12 3.96
N THR A 72 -5.75 -0.77 3.15
CA THR A 72 -5.57 -0.80 1.71
C THR A 72 -6.88 -0.44 1.02
N GLN A 73 -6.87 0.55 0.13
CA GLN A 73 -8.03 0.93 -0.68
C GLN A 73 -7.69 0.90 -2.18
N GLY A 74 -8.43 0.12 -2.96
CA GLY A 74 -8.34 0.11 -4.42
C GLY A 74 -8.13 -1.27 -5.03
N GLY A 75 -7.31 -1.30 -6.08
CA GLY A 75 -7.11 -2.40 -7.01
C GLY A 75 -5.85 -3.24 -6.73
N GLY A 76 -5.77 -4.46 -7.26
CA GLY A 76 -4.47 -5.13 -7.48
C GLY A 76 -4.18 -6.31 -6.57
N TRP A 77 -2.90 -6.60 -6.35
CA TRP A 77 -2.40 -7.81 -5.71
C TRP A 77 -1.69 -7.46 -4.41
N GLY A 78 -2.05 -8.06 -3.28
CA GLY A 78 -1.43 -7.64 -2.03
C GLY A 78 -2.07 -8.16 -0.76
N ASN A 79 -1.30 -8.21 0.33
CA ASN A 79 -1.84 -8.60 1.64
C ASN A 79 -1.93 -7.41 2.59
N THR A 80 -2.96 -7.40 3.43
CA THR A 80 -3.13 -6.42 4.51
C THR A 80 -3.09 -7.14 5.85
N GLN A 81 -2.24 -6.68 6.78
CA GLN A 81 -2.18 -7.20 8.14
C GLN A 81 -2.48 -6.10 9.16
N GLY A 82 -3.40 -6.36 10.09
CA GLY A 82 -3.79 -5.42 11.15
C GLY A 82 -4.58 -4.21 10.65
N GLY A 83 -5.16 -4.30 9.45
CA GLY A 83 -5.96 -3.25 8.84
C GLY A 83 -6.97 -3.80 7.84
N ASN A 84 -7.79 -2.92 7.29
CA ASN A 84 -8.89 -3.27 6.41
C ASN A 84 -8.51 -3.13 4.94
N THR A 85 -9.12 -3.95 4.10
CA THR A 85 -9.01 -3.87 2.64
C THR A 85 -10.35 -3.44 2.04
N GLN A 86 -10.37 -2.41 1.21
CA GLN A 86 -11.56 -1.98 0.47
C GLN A 86 -11.27 -1.88 -1.02
N GLY A 87 -11.99 -2.62 -1.87
CA GLY A 87 -11.84 -2.54 -3.32
C GLY A 87 -11.85 -3.89 -4.02
N GLY A 88 -11.16 -3.99 -5.14
CA GLY A 88 -11.15 -5.16 -6.02
C GLY A 88 -9.74 -5.71 -6.20
N GLY A 89 -9.48 -7.01 -6.10
CA GLY A 89 -8.11 -7.49 -6.27
C GLY A 89 -7.87 -8.92 -5.86
N TRP A 90 -6.59 -9.27 -5.72
CA TRP A 90 -6.12 -10.58 -5.27
C TRP A 90 -5.29 -10.41 -4.00
N GLY A 91 -5.73 -10.95 -2.87
CA GLY A 91 -5.04 -10.61 -1.63
C GLY A 91 -5.65 -11.15 -0.35
N ASN A 92 -4.82 -11.32 0.68
CA ASN A 92 -5.30 -11.77 1.98
C ASN A 92 -5.34 -10.61 2.99
N THR A 93 -6.36 -10.62 3.84
CA THR A 93 -6.48 -9.69 4.98
C THR A 93 -6.39 -10.48 6.28
N GLN A 94 -5.49 -10.11 7.18
CA GLN A 94 -5.37 -10.71 8.52
C GLN A 94 -5.61 -9.66 9.61
N GLY A 95 -6.49 -9.96 10.55
CA GLY A 95 -6.80 -9.08 11.69
C GLY A 95 -7.60 -7.83 11.30
N GLY A 96 -8.27 -7.85 10.15
CA GLY A 96 -9.12 -6.77 9.66
C GLY A 96 -10.18 -7.28 8.68
N ASN A 97 -10.98 -6.36 8.16
CA ASN A 97 -12.12 -6.66 7.31
C ASN A 97 -11.80 -6.41 5.83
N THR A 98 -12.48 -7.14 4.96
CA THR A 98 -12.41 -6.95 3.50
C THR A 98 -13.77 -6.52 2.97
N GLN A 99 -13.83 -5.43 2.19
CA GLN A 99 -15.05 -4.98 1.52
C GLN A 99 -14.82 -4.78 0.02
N GLY A 100 -15.61 -5.43 -0.84
CA GLY A 100 -15.55 -5.29 -2.29
C GLY A 100 -15.44 -6.64 -3.03
N GLY A 101 -15.12 -6.58 -4.31
CA GLY A 101 -14.96 -7.77 -5.17
C GLY A 101 -13.53 -8.31 -5.15
N GLY A 102 -13.29 -9.44 -5.81
CA GLY A 102 -11.94 -10.00 -5.96
C GLY A 102 -11.75 -11.34 -5.27
N TYR A 103 -10.50 -11.79 -5.20
CA TYR A 103 -10.11 -13.11 -4.75
C TYR A 103 -9.20 -12.99 -3.54
N GLY A 104 -9.49 -13.71 -2.46
CA GLY A 104 -8.72 -13.51 -1.26
C GLY A 104 -9.36 -14.05 0.00
N ASN A 105 -8.52 -14.30 1.00
CA ASN A 105 -8.93 -14.81 2.28
C ASN A 105 -8.90 -13.72 3.35
N THR A 106 -9.89 -13.73 4.23
CA THR A 106 -9.92 -12.83 5.41
C THR A 106 -9.89 -13.68 6.66
N GLN A 107 -8.84 -13.51 7.46
CA GLN A 107 -8.66 -14.19 8.75
C GLN A 107 -8.80 -13.19 9.89
N GLY A 108 -9.62 -13.53 10.90
CA GLY A 108 -9.82 -12.68 12.07
C GLY A 108 -10.67 -11.43 11.81
N GLY A 109 -11.42 -11.40 10.71
CA GLY A 109 -12.37 -10.34 10.37
C GLY A 109 -13.42 -10.81 9.36
N ASN A 110 -14.22 -9.86 8.87
CA ASN A 110 -15.38 -10.12 8.01
C ASN A 110 -15.07 -9.81 6.54
N THR A 111 -15.76 -10.49 5.62
CA THR A 111 -15.73 -10.16 4.19
C THR A 111 -17.13 -9.75 3.73
N GLN A 112 -17.24 -8.62 3.04
CA GLN A 112 -18.48 -8.14 2.45
C GLN A 112 -18.28 -7.78 0.97
N GLY A 113 -18.85 -8.56 0.06
CA GLY A 113 -18.78 -8.34 -1.39
C GLY A 113 -18.58 -9.65 -2.18
N GLY A 114 -18.77 -9.59 -3.50
CA GLY A 114 -18.90 -10.76 -4.39
C GLY A 114 -17.61 -11.49 -4.77
N GLY A 115 -16.69 -11.68 -3.82
CA GLY A 115 -15.47 -12.45 -4.01
C GLY A 115 -15.61 -13.93 -3.66
N TRP A 116 -14.96 -14.81 -4.42
CA TRP A 116 -14.93 -16.26 -4.12
C TRP A 116 -13.91 -16.54 -3.00
N ARG A 117 -14.36 -17.18 -1.91
CA ARG A 117 -13.51 -17.67 -0.79
C ARG A 117 -13.18 -19.15 -0.99
N TYR A 118 -11.91 -19.53 -0.83
CA TYR A 118 -11.47 -20.91 -0.59
C TYR A 118 -10.82 -21.00 0.79
#